data_AF-A0A4Y2V0I2-F1
#
_entry.id   AF-A0A4Y2V0I2-F1
#
_cell.length_a   1.000
_cell.length_b   1.000
_cell.length_c   1.000
_cell.angle_alpha   90.00
_cell.angle_beta   90.00
_cell.angle_gamma   90.00
#
_symmetry.space_group_name_H-M   'P 1'
#
loop_
_entity.id
_entity.type
_entity.pdbx_description
1 polymer ?
#
loop_
_entity_poly.entity_id
_entity_poly.type
_entity_poly.pdbx_seq_one_letter_code
_entity_poly.pdbx_strand_id
1 'polypeptide(L)'
;MTLSLDDRALLVKLFHKNDDCAAIALKKFRTLKGLRSGSGPMTAFGLKKMIDKFESGSFDLKCGRGRKAITSTSVEDVATASQKVSSSALGTCCARGISRTLDMPVSTVHKILRNILPFKITHVQELTPC
;
A
#
# COMPACT_ATOMS: atom_id res chain seq x y z
N MET A 1 -3.09 1.47 -10.02
CA MET A 1 -2.47 0.81 -11.18
C MET A 1 -1.29 1.63 -11.66
N THR A 2 -0.15 1.00 -11.91
CA THR A 2 1.04 1.64 -12.48
C THR A 2 1.12 1.34 -13.98
N LEU A 3 1.26 2.36 -14.83
CA LEU A 3 1.54 2.13 -16.25
C LEU A 3 2.95 1.55 -16.43
N SER A 4 3.11 0.62 -17.38
CA SER A 4 4.43 0.14 -17.82
C SER A 4 5.28 1.28 -18.39
N LEU A 5 6.59 1.12 -18.43
CA LEU A 5 7.49 2.14 -19.01
C LEU A 5 7.22 2.37 -20.50
N ASP A 6 6.96 1.31 -21.25
CA ASP A 6 6.63 1.39 -22.67
C ASP A 6 5.36 2.20 -22.92
N ASP A 7 4.33 2.00 -22.07
CA ASP A 7 3.07 2.73 -22.17
C ASP A 7 3.25 4.22 -21.85
N ARG A 8 4.16 4.56 -20.92
CA ARG A 8 4.50 5.95 -20.61
C ARG A 8 5.25 6.61 -21.77
N ALA A 9 6.23 5.93 -22.34
CA ALA A 9 6.98 6.43 -23.49
C ALA A 9 6.05 6.66 -24.69
N LEU A 10 5.10 5.74 -24.92
CA LEU A 10 4.08 5.90 -25.95
C LEU A 10 3.20 7.14 -25.68
N LEU A 11 2.79 7.37 -24.44
CA LEU A 11 1.99 8.53 -24.06
C LEU A 11 2.73 9.85 -24.27
N VAL A 12 4.00 9.96 -23.88
CA VAL A 12 4.82 11.17 -24.09
C VAL A 12 5.00 11.44 -25.59
N LYS A 13 5.28 10.40 -26.39
CA LYS A 13 5.35 10.53 -27.86
C LYS A 13 4.04 11.01 -28.46
N LEU A 14 2.90 10.51 -27.98
CA LEU A 14 1.59 10.95 -28.45
C LEU A 14 1.27 12.38 -28.01
N PHE A 15 1.72 12.81 -26.83
CA PHE A 15 1.48 14.15 -26.33
C PHE A 15 2.10 15.22 -27.24
N HIS A 16 3.40 15.10 -27.53
CA HIS A 16 4.10 16.06 -28.39
C HIS A 16 3.62 16.01 -29.86
N LYS A 17 3.13 14.87 -30.34
CA LYS A 17 2.55 14.74 -31.69
C LYS A 17 1.18 15.39 -31.85
N ASN A 18 0.53 15.82 -30.76
CA ASN A 18 -0.81 16.42 -30.79
C ASN A 18 -0.81 17.78 -30.08
N ASP A 19 0.24 18.58 -30.29
CA ASP A 19 0.35 19.97 -29.81
C ASP A 19 0.09 20.10 -28.30
N ASP A 20 0.66 19.16 -27.52
CA ASP A 20 0.55 19.11 -26.05
C ASP A 20 -0.90 19.03 -25.53
N CYS A 21 -1.82 18.56 -26.37
CA CYS A 21 -3.20 18.33 -25.98
C CYS A 21 -3.38 16.97 -25.29
N ALA A 22 -3.40 16.99 -23.95
CA ALA A 22 -3.56 15.79 -23.11
C ALA A 22 -4.83 14.98 -23.44
N ALA A 23 -5.94 15.65 -23.78
CA ALA A 23 -7.20 14.98 -24.10
C ALA A 23 -7.10 14.15 -25.38
N ILE A 24 -6.48 14.72 -26.43
CA ILE A 24 -6.29 14.05 -27.72
C ILE A 24 -5.29 12.91 -27.60
N ALA A 25 -4.17 13.14 -26.90
CA ALA A 25 -3.16 12.12 -26.65
C ALA A 25 -3.74 10.90 -25.91
N LEU A 26 -4.53 11.14 -24.85
CA LEU A 26 -5.20 10.07 -24.10
C LEU A 26 -6.26 9.35 -24.94
N LYS A 27 -7.01 10.08 -25.78
CA LYS A 27 -7.99 9.47 -26.68
C LYS A 27 -7.30 8.49 -27.64
N LYS A 28 -6.20 8.91 -28.29
CA LYS A 28 -5.41 8.06 -29.19
C LYS A 28 -4.78 6.88 -28.47
N PHE A 29 -4.22 7.09 -27.27
CA PHE A 29 -3.65 6.01 -26.46
C PHE A 29 -4.69 4.94 -26.12
N ARG A 30 -5.91 5.36 -25.72
CA ARG A 30 -7.01 4.43 -25.42
C ARG A 30 -7.43 3.64 -26.65
N THR A 31 -7.52 4.29 -27.82
CA THR A 31 -7.81 3.61 -29.08
C THR A 31 -6.75 2.56 -29.42
N LEU A 32 -5.47 2.91 -29.29
CA LEU A 32 -4.35 1.99 -29.57
C LEU A 32 -4.33 0.78 -28.61
N LYS A 33 -4.74 0.97 -27.35
CA LYS A 33 -4.80 -0.10 -26.35
C LYS A 33 -6.15 -0.82 -26.26
N GLY A 34 -7.15 -0.43 -27.06
CA GLY A 34 -8.50 -1.00 -26.99
C GLY A 34 -9.22 -0.75 -25.66
N LEU A 35 -8.86 0.33 -24.94
CA LEU A 35 -9.45 0.65 -23.63
C LEU A 35 -10.82 1.32 -23.78
N ARG A 36 -11.79 0.89 -22.97
CA ARG A 36 -13.14 1.48 -22.95
C ARG A 36 -13.10 2.96 -22.56
N SER A 37 -13.84 3.79 -23.29
CA SER A 37 -14.03 5.23 -23.03
C SER A 37 -14.53 5.44 -21.59
N GLY A 38 -13.80 6.25 -20.80
CA GLY A 38 -14.11 6.49 -19.38
C GLY A 38 -13.44 5.53 -18.39
N SER A 39 -12.95 4.38 -18.87
CA SER A 39 -12.20 3.39 -18.08
C SER A 39 -10.70 3.52 -18.38
N GLY A 40 -10.09 4.63 -17.97
CA GLY A 40 -8.68 4.88 -18.18
C GLY A 40 -7.92 4.98 -16.86
N PRO A 41 -6.78 4.29 -16.69
CA PRO A 41 -5.92 4.46 -15.50
C PRO A 41 -5.28 5.86 -15.41
N MET A 42 -5.42 6.69 -16.45
CA MET A 42 -4.76 7.97 -16.60
C MET A 42 -5.78 9.08 -16.94
N THR A 43 -5.74 10.15 -16.15
CA THR A 43 -6.51 11.40 -16.36
C THR A 43 -5.64 12.42 -17.09
N ALA A 44 -6.25 13.47 -17.67
CA ALA A 44 -5.50 14.54 -18.32
C ALA A 44 -4.51 15.23 -17.37
N PHE A 45 -4.93 15.48 -16.13
CA PHE A 45 -4.07 15.99 -15.06
C PHE A 45 -2.94 15.03 -14.70
N GLY A 46 -3.23 13.72 -14.61
CA GLY A 46 -2.22 12.70 -14.36
C GLY A 46 -1.16 12.61 -15.46
N LEU A 47 -1.57 12.77 -16.73
CA LEU A 47 -0.66 12.80 -17.87
C LEU A 47 0.27 14.01 -17.80
N LYS A 48 -0.27 15.23 -17.57
CA LYS A 48 0.56 16.43 -17.43
C LYS A 48 1.59 16.30 -16.31
N LYS A 49 1.16 15.86 -15.13
CA LYS A 49 2.05 15.60 -13.99
C LYS A 49 3.13 14.55 -14.28
N MET A 50 2.85 13.59 -15.16
CA MET A 50 3.82 12.58 -15.57
C MET A 50 4.83 13.16 -16.56
N ILE A 51 4.42 14.05 -17.46
CA ILE A 51 5.29 14.76 -18.39
C ILE A 51 6.19 15.73 -17.63
N ASP A 52 5.66 16.49 -16.67
CA ASP A 52 6.46 17.38 -15.82
C ASP A 52 7.59 16.62 -15.10
N LYS A 53 7.32 15.37 -14.68
CA LYS A 53 8.32 14.48 -14.07
C LYS A 53 9.33 13.92 -15.08
N PHE A 54 8.89 13.69 -16.31
CA PHE A 54 9.73 13.25 -17.41
C PHE A 54 10.73 14.36 -17.78
N GLU A 55 10.26 15.60 -17.90
CA GLU A 55 11.08 16.78 -18.14
C GLU A 55 12.03 17.06 -16.98
N SER A 56 11.58 16.83 -15.74
CA SER A 56 12.44 16.94 -14.55
C SER A 56 13.42 15.75 -14.39
N GLY A 57 13.50 14.82 -15.35
CA GLY A 57 14.42 13.67 -15.34
C GLY A 57 14.14 12.59 -14.30
N SER A 58 12.97 12.61 -13.64
CA SER A 58 12.63 11.71 -12.54
C SER A 58 11.57 10.69 -12.97
N PHE A 59 12.02 9.52 -13.45
CA PHE A 59 11.13 8.37 -13.73
C PHE A 59 10.72 7.59 -12.49
N ASP A 60 11.29 7.92 -11.34
CA ASP A 60 11.07 7.15 -10.13
C ASP A 60 9.57 7.13 -9.79
N LEU A 61 9.04 5.91 -9.72
CA LEU A 61 7.75 5.62 -9.13
C LEU A 61 7.91 5.85 -7.63
N LYS A 62 8.02 7.12 -7.21
CA LYS A 62 8.11 7.43 -5.78
C LYS A 62 6.95 6.74 -5.10
N CYS A 63 7.29 5.75 -4.28
CA CYS A 63 6.35 5.07 -3.43
C CYS A 63 5.59 6.18 -2.69
N GLY A 64 4.25 6.15 -2.71
CA GLY A 64 3.45 7.20 -2.11
C GLY A 64 3.91 7.48 -0.68
N ARG A 65 3.71 8.70 -0.16
CA ARG A 65 4.04 9.06 1.22
C ARG A 65 3.31 8.09 2.17
N GLY A 66 4.00 7.02 2.52
CA GLY A 66 3.44 5.89 3.26
C GLY A 66 3.32 6.21 4.73
N ARG A 67 2.56 5.38 5.44
CA ARG A 67 2.58 5.37 6.90
C ARG A 67 4.00 5.03 7.36
N LYS A 68 4.46 5.70 8.42
CA LYS A 68 5.75 5.42 9.06
C LYS A 68 5.87 3.91 9.29
N ALA A 69 6.99 3.33 8.86
CA ALA A 69 7.29 1.94 9.10
C ALA A 69 7.24 1.68 10.61
N ILE A 70 6.60 0.57 10.99
CA ILE A 70 6.71 0.07 12.35
C ILE A 70 8.15 -0.43 12.48
N THR A 71 8.91 0.12 13.43
CA THR A 71 10.30 -0.29 13.68
C THR A 71 10.35 -1.77 14.05
N SER A 72 11.22 -2.55 13.42
CA SER A 72 11.37 -4.00 13.66
C SER A 72 11.56 -4.35 15.13
N THR A 73 12.28 -3.52 15.88
CA THR A 73 12.46 -3.65 17.34
C THR A 73 11.11 -3.77 18.07
N SER A 74 10.14 -2.92 17.73
CA SER A 74 8.81 -2.94 18.38
C SER A 74 7.97 -4.17 18.02
N VAL A 75 8.28 -4.86 16.92
CA VAL A 75 7.59 -6.08 16.50
C VAL A 75 8.06 -7.26 17.37
N GLU A 76 9.36 -7.38 17.57
CA GLU A 76 9.96 -8.46 18.39
C GLU A 76 9.61 -8.32 19.87
N ASP A 77 9.58 -7.09 20.40
CA ASP A 77 9.17 -6.83 21.79
C ASP A 77 7.71 -7.27 22.04
N VAL A 78 6.82 -6.98 21.08
CA VAL A 78 5.40 -7.40 21.13
C VAL A 78 5.26 -8.91 20.98
N ALA A 79 6.06 -9.56 20.13
CA ALA A 79 6.06 -11.02 19.96
C ALA A 79 6.52 -11.74 21.24
N THR A 80 7.61 -11.26 21.85
CA THR A 80 8.19 -11.81 23.09
C THR A 80 7.24 -11.62 24.27
N ALA A 81 6.66 -10.42 24.40
CA ALA A 81 5.65 -10.15 25.42
C ALA A 81 4.40 -11.01 25.23
N SER A 82 3.95 -11.21 23.98
CA SER A 82 2.81 -12.08 23.68
C SER A 82 3.07 -13.53 24.06
N GLN A 83 4.26 -14.07 23.75
CA GLN A 83 4.63 -15.44 24.10
C GLN A 83 4.72 -15.64 25.61
N LYS A 84 5.32 -14.67 26.32
CA LYS A 84 5.43 -14.68 27.80
C LYS A 84 4.07 -14.66 28.50
N VAL A 85 3.11 -13.90 27.96
CA VAL A 85 1.74 -13.85 28.49
C VAL A 85 0.99 -15.14 28.17
N SER A 86 1.15 -15.68 26.95
CA SER A 86 0.50 -16.93 26.54
C SER A 86 0.99 -18.18 27.27
N SER A 87 2.23 -18.18 27.77
CA SER A 87 2.80 -19.29 28.56
C SER A 87 2.38 -19.26 30.03
N SER A 88 1.69 -18.22 30.48
CA SER A 88 1.21 -18.09 31.86
C SER A 88 -0.22 -18.64 31.99
N ALA A 89 -0.56 -19.23 33.14
CA ALA A 89 -1.85 -19.90 33.40
C ALA A 89 -3.09 -18.98 33.33
N LEU A 90 -2.91 -17.67 33.09
CA LEU A 90 -3.96 -16.70 32.86
C LEU A 90 -4.18 -16.55 31.35
N GLY A 91 -5.10 -17.37 30.84
CA GLY A 91 -5.44 -17.46 29.44
C GLY A 91 -5.72 -16.11 28.76
N THR A 92 -5.48 -16.10 27.46
CA THR A 92 -5.71 -15.02 26.49
C THR A 92 -4.79 -13.80 26.58
N CYS A 93 -3.82 -13.76 25.66
CA CYS A 93 -2.99 -12.59 25.40
C CYS A 93 -3.84 -11.46 24.81
N CYS A 94 -4.26 -10.50 25.63
CA CYS A 94 -5.00 -9.33 25.16
C CYS A 94 -4.03 -8.20 24.77
N ALA A 95 -4.33 -7.49 23.67
CA ALA A 95 -3.55 -6.32 23.24
C ALA A 95 -3.43 -5.24 24.34
N ARG A 96 -4.41 -5.19 25.24
CA ARG A 96 -4.42 -4.31 26.41
C ARG A 96 -3.40 -4.73 27.48
N GLY A 97 -3.17 -6.03 27.66
CA GLY A 97 -2.16 -6.57 28.56
C GLY A 97 -0.76 -6.27 28.07
N ILE A 98 -0.47 -6.55 26.79
CA ILE A 98 0.83 -6.23 26.18
C ILE A 98 1.11 -4.72 26.19
N SER A 99 0.09 -3.91 25.91
CA SER A 99 0.19 -2.45 25.95
C SER A 99 0.63 -1.92 27.32
N ARG A 100 0.11 -2.49 28.42
CA ARG A 100 0.51 -2.13 29.77
C ARG A 100 1.95 -2.56 30.10
N THR A 101 2.38 -3.72 29.61
CA THR A 101 3.73 -4.24 29.85
C THR A 101 4.80 -3.46 29.10
N LEU A 102 4.51 -3.04 27.88
CA LEU A 102 5.46 -2.34 27.00
C LEU A 102 5.30 -0.81 27.02
N ASP A 103 4.37 -0.28 27.83
CA ASP A 103 3.97 1.14 27.85
C ASP A 103 3.72 1.72 26.45
N MET A 104 3.10 0.91 25.58
CA MET A 104 2.79 1.28 24.19
C MET A 104 1.30 1.54 24.02
N PRO A 105 0.88 2.46 23.14
CA PRO A 105 -0.53 2.64 22.87
C PRO A 105 -1.13 1.36 22.27
N VAL A 106 -2.30 0.96 22.78
CA VAL A 106 -3.05 -0.25 22.36
C VAL A 106 -3.21 -0.32 20.84
N SER A 107 -3.36 0.83 20.17
CA SER A 107 -3.51 0.92 18.71
C SER A 107 -2.25 0.48 17.94
N THR A 108 -1.05 0.65 18.51
CA THR A 108 0.21 0.19 17.93
C THR A 108 0.38 -1.31 18.12
N VAL A 109 0.13 -1.81 19.34
CA VAL A 109 0.12 -3.26 19.63
C VAL A 109 -0.87 -3.98 18.72
N HIS A 110 -2.08 -3.43 18.54
CA HIS A 110 -3.11 -4.03 17.69
C HIS A 110 -2.71 -4.03 16.20
N LYS A 111 -2.03 -2.98 15.71
CA LYS A 111 -1.47 -2.95 14.34
C LYS A 111 -0.36 -3.98 14.14
N ILE A 112 0.51 -4.13 15.14
CA ILE A 112 1.61 -5.11 15.12
C ILE A 112 1.05 -6.52 15.13
N LEU A 113 0.14 -6.83 16.05
CA LEU A 113 -0.54 -8.13 16.10
C LEU A 113 -1.27 -8.45 14.78
N ARG A 114 -1.97 -7.48 14.17
CA ARG A 114 -2.59 -7.68 12.84
C ARG A 114 -1.59 -7.88 11.70
N ASN A 115 -0.39 -7.30 11.77
CA ASN A 115 0.66 -7.48 10.77
C ASN A 115 1.43 -8.80 10.94
N ILE A 116 1.53 -9.34 12.16
CA ILE A 116 2.19 -10.63 12.46
C ILE A 116 1.23 -11.81 12.24
N LEU A 117 -0.08 -11.62 12.49
CA LEU A 117 -1.10 -12.67 12.38
C LEU A 117 -1.69 -12.97 10.97
N PRO A 118 -1.27 -12.39 9.81
CA PRO A 118 -1.98 -12.66 8.57
C PRO A 118 -1.72 -14.05 7.93
N PHE A 119 -1.10 -15.05 8.60
CA PHE A 119 -0.70 -16.30 7.90
C PHE A 119 -0.83 -17.67 8.59
N LYS A 120 -1.37 -17.87 9.80
CA LYS A 120 -1.45 -19.25 10.38
C LYS A 120 -2.66 -19.58 11.27
N ILE A 121 -3.86 -19.09 10.98
CA ILE A 121 -5.08 -19.64 11.60
C ILE A 121 -6.17 -19.82 10.54
N THR A 122 -5.88 -20.61 9.50
CA THR A 122 -6.90 -21.52 8.99
C THR A 122 -6.84 -22.75 9.87
N HIS A 123 -7.96 -23.03 10.52
CA HIS A 123 -8.29 -24.26 11.25
C HIS A 123 -7.88 -24.32 12.74
N VAL A 124 -8.94 -24.54 13.53
CA VAL A 124 -9.00 -24.89 14.96
C VAL A 124 -8.79 -23.74 15.95
N GLN A 125 -9.88 -23.03 16.27
CA GLN A 125 -10.66 -23.42 17.45
C GLN A 125 -12.03 -22.74 17.41
N GLU A 126 -13.08 -23.54 17.61
CA GLU A 126 -14.45 -23.07 17.80
C GLU A 126 -14.50 -21.93 18.83
N LEU A 127 -15.05 -20.80 18.41
CA LEU A 127 -15.44 -19.72 19.29
C LEU A 127 -16.80 -20.07 19.88
N THR A 128 -16.83 -20.62 21.08
CA THR A 128 -18.02 -20.50 21.94
C THR A 128 -17.98 -19.13 22.64
N PRO A 129 -19.10 -18.38 22.66
CA PRO A 129 -19.15 -17.07 23.28
C PRO A 129 -19.41 -17.22 24.78
N CYS A 130 -18.46 -16.73 25.59
CA CYS A 130 -18.60 -15.95 26.83
C CYS A 130 -17.31 -16.07 27.64
#